data_AF-A0A962UK30-F1
#
_entry.id   AF-A0A962UK30-F1
#
_cell.length_a   1.000
_cell.length_b   1.000
_cell.length_c   1.000
_cell.angle_alpha   90.00
_cell.angle_beta   90.00
_cell.angle_gamma   90.00
#
_symmetry.space_group_name_H-M   'P 1'
#
loop_
_entity.id
_entity.type
_entity.pdbx_description
1 polymer ?
#
loop_
_entity_poly.entity_id
_entity_poly.type
_entity_poly.pdbx_seq_one_letter_code
_entity_poly.pdbx_strand_id
1 'polypeptide(L)'
;MTGSFDAASSTRWLGLLGCILVLCIADPALANKFETIGGGFSGSSGFKREWLQRFVFIIGGTCAVGALLAVVIPHNNPLYLNYNNWKPSAIIMAVLAAIFLGLGLLL
;
A
#
# COMPACT_ATOMS: atom_id res chain seq x y z
N MET A 1 -9.16 5.56 35.27
CA MET A 1 -9.01 6.66 34.29
C MET A 1 -9.34 6.10 32.92
N THR A 2 -10.60 6.19 32.52
CA THR A 2 -11.12 5.72 31.23
C THR A 2 -10.86 6.81 30.20
N GLY A 3 -9.86 6.59 29.34
CA GLY A 3 -9.55 7.50 28.24
C GLY A 3 -10.70 7.48 27.25
N SER A 4 -11.48 8.56 27.23
CA SER A 4 -12.38 8.88 26.14
C SER A 4 -11.53 9.02 24.88
N PHE A 5 -11.57 8.02 24.00
CA PHE A 5 -11.08 8.19 22.64
C PHE A 5 -11.93 9.29 22.01
N ASP A 6 -11.34 10.48 21.87
CA ASP A 6 -11.99 11.65 21.30
C ASP A 6 -12.55 11.29 19.92
N ALA A 7 -13.87 11.16 19.82
CA ALA A 7 -14.59 10.89 18.57
C ALA A 7 -14.18 11.88 17.46
N ALA A 8 -13.80 13.10 17.84
CA ALA A 8 -13.28 14.13 16.94
C ALA A 8 -11.98 13.75 16.21
N SER A 9 -11.12 12.92 16.79
CA SER A 9 -9.89 12.45 16.14
C SER A 9 -10.20 11.42 15.05
N SER A 10 -11.12 10.48 15.33
CA SER A 10 -11.55 9.45 14.39
C SER A 10 -12.22 10.07 13.15
N THR A 11 -13.07 11.08 13.32
CA THR A 11 -13.73 11.76 12.20
C THR A 11 -12.75 12.43 11.24
N ARG A 12 -11.63 12.99 11.74
CA ARG A 12 -10.59 13.61 10.90
C ARG A 12 -9.83 12.56 10.08
N TRP A 13 -9.50 11.43 10.70
CA TRP A 13 -8.85 10.29 10.03
C TRP A 13 -9.78 9.64 9.00
N LEU A 14 -11.06 9.47 9.32
CA LEU A 14 -12.07 8.97 8.38
C LEU A 14 -12.29 9.94 7.22
N GLY A 15 -12.26 11.25 7.46
CA GLY A 15 -12.31 12.27 6.41
C GLY A 15 -11.09 12.20 5.48
N LEU A 16 -9.88 12.07 6.04
CA LEU A 16 -8.65 11.88 5.27
C LEU A 16 -8.69 10.58 4.44
N LEU A 17 -9.11 9.46 5.06
CA LEU A 17 -9.27 8.19 4.36
C LEU A 17 -10.31 8.28 3.25
N GLY A 18 -11.43 8.98 3.48
CA GLY A 18 -12.45 9.25 2.47
C GLY A 18 -11.91 10.07 1.30
N CYS A 19 -11.14 11.13 1.58
CA CYS A 19 -10.48 11.93 0.54
C CYS A 19 -9.47 11.10 -0.27
N ILE A 20 -8.67 10.26 0.40
CA ILE A 20 -7.72 9.36 -0.27
C ILE A 20 -8.47 8.37 -1.17
N LEU A 21 -9.57 7.80 -0.68
CA LEU A 21 -10.40 6.86 -1.45
C LEU A 21 -11.05 7.54 -2.66
N VAL A 22 -11.55 8.77 -2.49
CA VAL A 22 -12.07 9.59 -3.60
C VAL A 22 -10.98 9.92 -4.61
N LEU A 23 -9.76 10.26 -4.19
CA LEU A 23 -8.64 10.50 -5.09
C LEU A 23 -8.27 9.22 -5.87
N CYS A 24 -8.21 8.07 -5.20
CA CYS A 24 -7.96 6.78 -5.85
C CYS A 24 -9.05 6.38 -6.87
N ILE A 25 -10.30 6.80 -6.68
CA ILE A 25 -11.41 6.56 -7.63
C ILE A 25 -11.45 7.64 -8.73
N ALA A 26 -11.06 8.88 -8.44
CA ALA A 26 -11.12 9.99 -9.37
C ALA A 26 -9.96 9.98 -10.39
N ASP A 27 -8.78 9.48 -10.01
CA ASP A 27 -7.63 9.34 -10.91
C ASP A 27 -7.93 8.62 -12.25
N PRO A 28 -8.61 7.45 -12.28
CA PRO A 28 -8.95 6.81 -13.55
C PRO A 28 -9.95 7.62 -14.39
N ALA A 29 -10.87 8.38 -13.77
CA ALA A 29 -11.87 9.18 -14.49
C ALA A 29 -11.30 10.50 -15.03
N LEU A 30 -10.36 11.12 -14.32
CA LEU A 30 -9.68 12.34 -14.75
C LEU A 30 -8.62 12.04 -15.82
N ALA A 31 -7.91 10.91 -15.72
CA ALA A 31 -7.00 10.45 -16.76
C ALA A 31 -7.71 10.23 -18.11
N ASN A 32 -8.94 9.73 -18.09
CA ASN A 32 -9.74 9.47 -19.29
C ASN A 32 -10.12 10.74 -20.07
N LYS A 33 -10.10 11.92 -19.43
CA LYS A 33 -10.38 13.21 -20.07
C LYS A 33 -9.15 13.88 -20.68
N PHE A 34 -7.95 13.54 -20.22
CA PHE A 34 -6.70 14.04 -20.79
C PHE A 34 -6.26 13.27 -22.05
N GLU A 35 -6.73 12.03 -22.24
CA GLU A 35 -6.49 11.28 -23.48
C GLU A 35 -7.17 11.90 -24.72
N THR A 36 -8.16 12.77 -24.55
CA THR A 36 -8.99 13.28 -25.67
C THR A 36 -8.57 14.67 -26.19
N ILE A 37 -7.79 15.46 -25.44
CA ILE A 37 -7.52 16.88 -25.80
C ILE A 37 -6.09 17.14 -26.28
N GLY A 38 -5.13 16.29 -25.95
CA GLY A 38 -3.79 16.31 -26.53
C GLY A 38 -3.46 14.91 -26.99
N GLY A 39 -3.04 14.75 -28.25
CA GLY A 39 -2.60 13.48 -28.84
C GLY A 39 -1.35 12.87 -28.18
N GLY A 40 -1.37 12.67 -26.87
CA GLY A 40 -0.36 12.00 -26.08
C GLY A 40 -0.55 10.50 -26.20
N PHE A 41 0.07 9.91 -27.24
CA PHE A 41 0.35 8.48 -27.37
C PHE A 41 -0.81 7.55 -26.94
N SER A 42 -1.64 7.14 -27.90
CA SER A 42 -2.72 6.14 -27.80
C SER A 42 -2.21 4.71 -27.52
N GLY A 43 -1.34 4.60 -26.51
CA GLY A 43 -0.61 3.42 -26.06
C GLY A 43 0.18 3.66 -24.75
N SER A 44 0.26 4.91 -24.26
CA SER A 44 1.00 5.22 -23.02
C SER A 44 0.27 4.73 -21.77
N SER A 45 -1.05 4.65 -21.76
CA SER A 45 -1.82 4.15 -20.62
C SER A 45 -1.59 2.65 -20.38
N GLY A 46 -1.48 1.85 -21.45
CA GLY A 46 -1.08 0.45 -21.38
C GLY A 46 0.34 0.26 -20.84
N PHE A 47 1.30 1.00 -21.39
CA PHE A 47 2.70 0.95 -20.94
C PHE A 47 2.88 1.40 -19.48
N LYS A 48 2.19 2.47 -19.07
CA LYS A 48 2.20 2.94 -17.67
C LYS A 48 1.57 1.92 -16.73
N ARG A 49 0.48 1.28 -17.16
CA ARG A 49 -0.21 0.24 -16.37
C ARG A 49 0.67 -1.00 -16.21
N GLU A 50 1.32 -1.46 -17.27
CA GLU A 50 2.23 -2.60 -17.23
C GLU A 50 3.48 -2.31 -16.37
N TRP A 51 4.04 -1.11 -16.48
CA TRP A 51 5.12 -0.67 -15.60
C TRP A 51 4.69 -0.62 -14.13
N LEU A 52 3.50 -0.04 -13.85
CA LEU A 52 2.96 0.06 -12.51
C LEU A 52 2.66 -1.32 -11.91
N GLN A 53 2.11 -2.23 -12.71
CA GLN A 53 1.84 -3.61 -12.31
C GLN A 53 3.13 -4.31 -11.89
N ARG A 54 4.19 -4.24 -12.71
CA ARG A 54 5.51 -4.82 -12.38
C ARG A 54 6.10 -4.20 -11.12
N PHE A 55 6.04 -2.88 -10.99
CA PHE A 55 6.53 -2.16 -9.82
C PHE A 55 5.81 -2.60 -8.53
N VAL A 56 4.48 -2.69 -8.59
CA VAL A 56 3.64 -3.13 -7.47
C VAL A 56 3.93 -4.58 -7.09
N PHE A 57 4.14 -5.48 -8.05
CA PHE A 57 4.55 -6.86 -7.75
C PHE A 57 5.92 -6.94 -7.08
N ILE A 58 6.90 -6.15 -7.51
CA ILE A 58 8.23 -6.11 -6.91
C ILE A 58 8.16 -5.62 -5.45
N ILE A 59 7.38 -4.56 -5.19
CA ILE A 59 7.17 -4.06 -3.83
C ILE A 59 6.44 -5.09 -2.96
N GLY A 60 5.34 -5.65 -3.47
CA GLY A 60 4.58 -6.69 -2.76
C GLY A 60 5.42 -7.90 -2.42
N GLY A 61 6.25 -8.37 -3.36
CA GLY A 61 7.21 -9.46 -3.15
C GLY A 61 8.27 -9.13 -2.10
N THR A 62 8.82 -7.91 -2.13
CA THR A 62 9.80 -7.46 -1.14
C THR A 62 9.19 -7.41 0.27
N CYS A 63 7.96 -6.93 0.39
CA CYS A 63 7.21 -6.96 1.66
C CYS A 63 6.93 -8.39 2.12
N ALA A 64 6.58 -9.32 1.22
CA ALA A 64 6.33 -10.71 1.56
C ALA A 64 7.59 -11.41 2.09
N VAL A 65 8.73 -11.17 1.42
CA VAL A 65 10.04 -11.67 1.87
C VAL A 65 10.41 -11.07 3.23
N GLY A 66 10.17 -9.76 3.42
CA GLY A 66 10.36 -9.09 4.71
C GLY A 66 9.49 -9.67 5.83
N ALA A 67 8.25 -10.03 5.55
CA ALA A 67 7.35 -10.69 6.50
C ALA A 67 7.85 -12.09 6.88
N LEU A 68 8.33 -12.88 5.90
CA LEU A 68 8.94 -14.19 6.15
C LEU A 68 10.20 -14.07 6.99
N LEU A 69 11.12 -13.17 6.64
CA LEU A 69 12.34 -12.90 7.40
C LEU A 69 12.04 -12.49 8.83
N ALA A 70 11.02 -11.65 9.05
CA ALA A 70 10.62 -11.23 10.38
C ALA A 70 10.21 -12.40 11.29
N VAL A 71 9.70 -13.50 10.72
CA VAL A 71 9.29 -14.71 11.46
C VAL A 71 10.41 -15.74 11.58
N VAL A 72 11.20 -15.94 10.51
CA VAL A 72 12.21 -17.01 10.43
C VAL A 72 13.50 -16.66 11.19
N ILE A 73 13.86 -15.37 11.27
CA ILE A 73 15.09 -14.95 11.96
C ILE A 73 14.93 -15.17 13.48
N PRO A 74 15.86 -15.86 14.15
CA PRO A 74 15.77 -16.10 15.59
C PRO A 74 15.91 -14.81 16.40
N HIS A 75 14.95 -14.57 17.30
CA HIS A 75 14.83 -13.36 18.11
C HIS A 75 15.54 -13.48 19.47
N ASN A 76 16.75 -14.04 19.50
CA ASN A 76 17.47 -14.30 20.76
C ASN A 76 18.45 -13.20 21.15
N ASN A 77 18.65 -12.19 20.29
CA ASN A 77 19.60 -11.12 20.53
C ASN A 77 18.89 -9.75 20.62
N PRO A 78 18.96 -9.07 21.78
CA PRO A 78 18.30 -7.78 22.00
C PRO A 78 18.89 -6.62 21.18
N LEU A 79 20.05 -6.80 20.54
CA LEU A 79 20.60 -5.84 19.59
C LEU A 79 19.83 -5.78 18.27
N TYR A 80 19.00 -6.78 17.97
CA TYR A 80 18.13 -6.71 16.80
C TYR A 80 16.95 -5.80 17.07
N LEU A 81 16.72 -4.86 16.14
CA LEU A 81 15.56 -3.95 16.14
C LEU A 81 14.22 -4.72 16.26
N ASN A 82 14.21 -5.97 15.79
CA ASN A 82 13.04 -6.83 15.74
C ASN A 82 12.84 -7.73 16.97
N TYR A 83 13.71 -7.66 18.00
CA TYR A 83 13.71 -8.59 19.13
C TYR A 83 12.35 -8.71 19.85
N ASN A 84 11.73 -7.58 20.18
CA ASN A 84 10.40 -7.55 20.82
C ASN A 84 9.26 -7.33 19.83
N ASN A 85 9.55 -6.76 18.65
CA ASN A 85 8.53 -6.26 17.72
C ASN A 85 8.35 -7.15 16.48
N TRP A 86 8.92 -8.35 16.46
CA TRP A 86 8.83 -9.22 15.28
C TRP A 86 7.42 -9.61 14.87
N LYS A 87 6.51 -9.81 15.83
CA LYS A 87 5.11 -10.12 15.54
C LYS A 87 4.39 -8.96 14.84
N PRO A 88 4.33 -7.74 15.42
CA PRO A 88 3.67 -6.62 14.75
C PRO A 88 4.35 -6.24 13.43
N SER A 89 5.69 -6.29 13.35
CA SER A 89 6.41 -6.01 12.10
C SER A 89 6.11 -7.05 11.00
N ALA A 90 6.03 -8.34 11.34
CA ALA A 90 5.65 -9.38 10.39
C ALA A 90 4.20 -9.18 9.89
N ILE A 91 3.27 -8.83 10.79
CA ILE A 91 1.87 -8.57 10.43
C ILE A 91 1.77 -7.39 9.46
N ILE A 92 2.42 -6.26 9.78
CA ILE A 92 2.38 -5.06 8.92
C ILE A 92 2.94 -5.38 7.53
N MET A 93 4.08 -6.05 7.47
CA MET A 93 4.71 -6.45 6.20
C MET A 93 3.83 -7.43 5.41
N ALA A 94 3.15 -8.37 6.07
CA ALA A 94 2.22 -9.29 5.43
C ALA A 94 0.98 -8.58 4.87
N VAL A 95 0.42 -7.60 5.59
CA VAL A 95 -0.71 -6.80 5.12
C VAL A 95 -0.30 -5.94 3.91
N LEU A 96 0.85 -5.26 3.98
CA LEU A 96 1.39 -4.51 2.85
C LEU A 96 1.62 -5.41 1.63
N ALA A 97 2.21 -6.60 1.83
CA ALA A 97 2.39 -7.57 0.77
C ALA A 97 1.06 -7.99 0.13
N ALA A 98 0.04 -8.29 0.95
CA ALA A 98 -1.28 -8.66 0.45
C ALA A 98 -1.94 -7.54 -0.36
N ILE A 99 -1.84 -6.28 0.11
CA ILE A 99 -2.38 -5.11 -0.60
C ILE A 99 -1.69 -4.92 -1.95
N PHE A 100 -0.36 -4.92 -1.97
CA PHE A 100 0.39 -4.70 -3.21
C PHE A 100 0.22 -5.86 -4.19
N LEU A 101 0.32 -7.11 -3.74
CA LEU A 101 0.09 -8.25 -4.63
C LEU A 101 -1.36 -8.29 -5.16
N GLY A 102 -2.34 -7.99 -4.30
CA GLY A 102 -3.74 -7.88 -4.72
C GLY A 102 -3.95 -6.75 -5.73
N LEU A 103 -3.32 -5.60 -5.53
CA LEU A 103 -3.39 -4.48 -6.47
C LEU A 103 -2.70 -4.80 -7.80
N GLY A 104 -1.58 -5.53 -7.79
CA GLY A 104 -0.91 -6.02 -8.99
C GLY A 104 -1.73 -7.04 -9.78
N LEU A 105 -2.60 -7.81 -9.13
CA LEU A 105 -3.53 -8.73 -9.81
C LEU A 105 -4.74 -8.01 -10.43
N LEU A 106 -5.10 -6.84 -9.91
CA LEU A 106 -6.24 -6.04 -10.39
C LEU A 106 -5.84 -5.01 -11.45
N LEU A 107 -4.59 -4.56 -11.44
CA LEU A 107 -3.95 -3.81 -12.51
C LEU A 107 -3.65 -4.74 -13.69
#